data_AF-A0A3D1PKG3-F1
#
_entry.id   AF-A0A3D1PKG3-F1
#
_cell.length_a   1.000
_cell.length_b   1.000
_cell.length_c   1.000
_cell.angle_alpha   90.00
_cell.angle_beta   90.00
_cell.angle_gamma   90.00
#
_symmetry.space_group_name_H-M   'P 1'
#
loop_
_entity.id
_entity.type
_entity.pdbx_description
1 polymer ?
#
loop_
_entity_poly.entity_id
_entity_poly.type
_entity_poly.pdbx_seq_one_letter_code
_entity_poly.pdbx_strand_id
1 'polypeptide(L)'
;MFIKNIPNGFKPMPCHRIDRNTTGLVLFAKNEESLNILLNKFKNHEIEKHYFALVYGIPKQKYKRCEAYLFKDNKKSRVYISDTFKKGYQKIITTYNILETKNNNTCLLDVQIETGKTHQIRAHLAHLGYPIIGDR
;
A
#
# COMPACT_ATOMS: atom_id res chain seq x y z
N MET A 1 -18.36 -8.55 14.53
CA MET A 1 -18.39 -9.53 13.43
C MET A 1 -18.44 -10.92 14.04
N PHE A 2 -19.63 -11.55 14.08
CA PHE A 2 -19.79 -12.91 14.61
C PHE A 2 -19.64 -13.92 13.47
N ILE A 3 -18.53 -14.65 13.45
CA ILE A 3 -18.29 -15.71 12.47
C ILE A 3 -18.92 -16.99 13.03
N LYS A 4 -20.21 -17.20 12.73
CA LYS A 4 -20.86 -18.49 13.01
C LYS A 4 -20.40 -19.51 11.96
N ASN A 5 -19.98 -20.68 12.45
CA ASN A 5 -19.48 -21.85 11.73
C ASN A 5 -18.13 -21.66 11.03
N ILE A 6 -17.07 -21.97 11.79
CA ILE A 6 -15.77 -22.29 11.20
C ILE A 6 -15.67 -23.82 11.11
N PRO A 7 -15.57 -24.40 9.90
CA PRO A 7 -15.34 -25.83 9.77
C PRO A 7 -14.00 -26.21 10.43
N ASN A 8 -13.96 -27.33 11.14
CA ASN A 8 -12.74 -27.98 11.63
C ASN A 8 -11.89 -27.24 12.69
N GLY A 9 -12.42 -26.23 13.38
CA GLY A 9 -11.66 -25.53 14.43
C GLY A 9 -10.51 -24.66 13.90
N PHE A 10 -10.43 -24.47 12.58
CA PHE A 10 -9.56 -23.48 11.96
C PHE A 10 -9.89 -22.09 12.54
N LYS A 11 -8.88 -21.24 12.76
CA LYS A 11 -9.12 -19.86 13.19
C LYS A 11 -8.97 -18.95 11.96
N PRO A 12 -9.89 -18.01 11.70
CA PRO A 12 -9.75 -17.10 10.58
C PRO A 12 -8.38 -16.41 10.59
N MET A 13 -7.64 -16.53 9.48
CA MET A 13 -6.26 -16.06 9.37
C MET A 13 -6.17 -14.84 8.45
N PRO A 14 -5.43 -13.78 8.83
CA PRO A 14 -5.21 -12.64 7.96
C PRO A 14 -4.36 -13.04 6.74
N CYS A 15 -4.81 -12.66 5.55
CA CYS A 15 -4.09 -12.95 4.30
C CYS A 15 -3.10 -11.84 3.94
N HIS A 16 -3.30 -10.65 4.47
CA HIS A 16 -2.38 -9.51 4.39
C HIS A 16 -2.59 -8.59 5.58
N ARG A 17 -1.79 -7.53 5.63
CA ARG A 17 -1.85 -6.48 6.65
C ARG A 17 -1.93 -5.10 6.01
N ILE A 18 -2.44 -4.15 6.77
CA ILE A 18 -2.35 -2.72 6.50
C ILE A 18 -1.61 -2.03 7.64
N ASP A 19 -1.14 -0.81 7.42
CA ASP A 19 -0.46 -0.04 8.46
C ASP A 19 -1.48 0.39 9.53
N ARG A 20 -1.01 0.61 10.77
CA ARG A 20 -1.87 0.91 11.92
C ARG A 20 -2.79 2.10 11.71
N ASN A 21 -2.31 3.13 11.01
CA ASN A 21 -3.04 4.36 10.74
C ASN A 21 -3.75 4.34 9.38
N THR A 22 -3.77 3.21 8.70
CA THR A 22 -4.47 3.00 7.44
C THR A 22 -5.79 2.31 7.72
N THR A 23 -6.87 2.86 7.17
CA THR A 23 -8.20 2.22 7.15
C THR A 23 -8.42 1.55 5.81
N GLY A 24 -9.19 0.47 5.77
CA GLY A 24 -9.61 -0.13 4.50
C GLY A 24 -9.88 -1.63 4.61
N LEU A 25 -9.83 -2.28 3.45
CA LEU A 25 -10.11 -3.70 3.31
C LEU A 25 -8.97 -4.54 3.92
N VAL A 26 -9.34 -5.55 4.70
CA VAL A 26 -8.44 -6.58 5.21
C VAL A 26 -9.07 -7.94 4.95
N LEU A 27 -8.37 -8.80 4.21
CA LEU A 27 -8.85 -10.13 3.88
C LEU A 27 -8.46 -11.15 4.95
N PHE A 28 -9.44 -11.94 5.37
CA PHE A 28 -9.26 -13.09 6.25
C PHE A 28 -9.76 -14.36 5.56
N ALA A 29 -8.92 -15.39 5.53
CA ALA A 29 -9.31 -16.71 5.08
C ALA A 29 -10.10 -17.41 6.19
N LYS A 30 -11.16 -18.14 5.82
CA LYS A 30 -12.02 -18.89 6.76
C LYS A 30 -11.71 -20.38 6.83
N ASN A 31 -10.79 -20.87 5.98
CA ASN A 31 -10.28 -22.23 5.96
C ASN A 31 -8.86 -22.25 5.36
N GLU A 32 -8.17 -23.38 5.50
CA GLU A 32 -6.78 -23.55 5.06
C GLU A 32 -6.62 -23.48 3.54
N GLU A 33 -7.56 -24.06 2.79
CA GLU A 33 -7.55 -24.02 1.32
C GLU A 33 -7.58 -22.57 0.80
N SER A 34 -8.51 -21.77 1.29
CA SER A 34 -8.62 -20.35 0.93
C SER A 34 -7.39 -19.55 1.35
N LEU A 35 -6.80 -19.88 2.51
CA LEU A 35 -5.57 -19.23 2.98
C LEU A 35 -4.43 -19.49 1.99
N ASN A 36 -4.22 -20.74 1.58
CA ASN A 36 -3.17 -21.11 0.63
C ASN A 36 -3.38 -20.44 -0.74
N ILE A 37 -4.61 -20.42 -1.25
CA ILE A 37 -4.96 -19.74 -2.51
C ILE A 37 -4.63 -18.24 -2.40
N LEU A 38 -5.11 -17.57 -1.35
CA LEU A 38 -4.92 -16.13 -1.19
C LEU A 38 -3.45 -15.76 -1.00
N LEU A 39 -2.69 -16.51 -0.20
CA LEU A 39 -1.25 -16.30 -0.02
C LEU A 39 -0.49 -16.45 -1.34
N ASN A 40 -0.82 -17.45 -2.15
CA ASN A 40 -0.22 -17.62 -3.47
C ASN A 40 -0.56 -16.46 -4.41
N LYS A 41 -1.82 -15.99 -4.43
CA LYS A 41 -2.23 -14.83 -5.23
C LYS A 41 -1.51 -13.55 -4.80
N PHE A 42 -1.31 -13.33 -3.50
CA PHE A 42 -0.49 -12.21 -3.01
C PHE A 42 0.98 -12.35 -3.43
N LYS A 43 1.55 -13.55 -3.34
CA LYS A 43 2.94 -13.83 -3.73
C LYS A 43 3.17 -13.63 -5.23
N ASN A 44 2.21 -14.01 -6.06
CA ASN A 44 2.28 -13.93 -7.52
C ASN A 44 1.83 -12.57 -8.08
N HIS A 45 1.50 -11.60 -7.22
CA HIS A 45 1.01 -10.27 -7.62
C HIS A 45 -0.29 -10.31 -8.46
N GLU A 46 -1.15 -11.30 -8.21
CA GLU A 46 -2.46 -11.45 -8.88
C GLU A 46 -3.56 -10.61 -8.23
N ILE A 47 -3.26 -9.97 -7.09
CA ILE A 47 -4.21 -9.11 -6.35
C ILE A 47 -3.84 -7.66 -6.58
N GLU A 48 -4.75 -6.97 -7.25
CA GLU A 48 -4.70 -5.52 -7.40
C GLU A 48 -5.14 -4.82 -6.12
N LYS A 49 -4.44 -3.75 -5.74
CA LYS A 49 -4.70 -3.01 -4.50
C LYS A 49 -4.77 -1.52 -4.81
N HIS A 50 -5.91 -0.92 -4.49
CA HIS A 50 -6.19 0.50 -4.62
C HIS A 50 -6.41 1.13 -3.25
N TYR A 51 -5.91 2.35 -3.09
CA TYR A 51 -6.03 3.13 -1.87
C TYR A 51 -6.35 4.57 -2.24
N PHE A 52 -7.26 5.17 -1.48
CA PHE A 52 -7.45 6.61 -1.56
C PHE A 52 -6.49 7.33 -0.62
N ALA A 53 -5.80 8.35 -1.17
CA ALA A 53 -4.84 9.15 -0.43
C ALA A 53 -5.14 10.63 -0.66
N LEU A 54 -5.47 11.35 0.41
CA LEU A 54 -5.55 12.80 0.40
C LEU A 54 -4.12 13.36 0.63
N VAL A 55 -3.61 14.14 -0.30
CA VAL A 55 -2.22 14.62 -0.30
C VAL A 55 -2.12 16.13 -0.39
N TYR A 56 -0.99 16.67 0.05
CA TYR A 56 -0.60 18.05 -0.26
C TYR A 56 -0.04 18.17 -1.67
N GLY A 57 -0.32 19.32 -2.32
CA GLY A 57 0.08 19.57 -3.70
C GLY A 57 -0.85 18.92 -4.72
N ILE A 58 -0.80 19.43 -5.96
CA ILE A 58 -1.54 18.87 -7.09
C ILE A 58 -0.52 18.41 -8.13
N PRO A 59 -0.42 17.10 -8.41
CA PRO A 59 0.46 16.60 -9.46
C PRO A 59 0.12 17.21 -10.82
N LYS A 60 1.15 17.54 -11.60
CA LYS A 60 0.95 18.08 -12.97
C LYS A 60 0.28 17.09 -13.91
N GLN A 61 0.57 15.80 -13.72
CA GLN A 61 0.01 14.71 -14.52
C GLN A 61 -1.18 14.11 -13.79
N LYS A 62 -2.34 14.03 -14.45
CA LYS A 62 -3.55 13.40 -13.88
C LYS A 62 -3.32 11.93 -13.51
N TYR A 63 -2.57 11.21 -14.34
CA TYR A 63 -2.22 9.81 -14.13
C TYR A 63 -0.72 9.63 -14.30
N LYS A 64 -0.08 8.86 -13.42
CA LYS A 64 1.34 8.50 -13.56
C LYS A 64 1.67 7.20 -12.83
N ARG A 65 2.39 6.31 -13.52
CA ARG A 65 3.06 5.15 -12.93
C ARG A 65 4.49 5.54 -12.54
N CYS A 66 4.82 5.39 -11.26
CA CYS A 66 6.12 5.77 -10.70
C CYS A 66 6.88 4.54 -10.23
N GLU A 67 8.15 4.45 -10.59
CA GLU A 67 9.07 3.42 -10.11
C GLU A 67 10.17 4.08 -9.27
N ALA A 68 10.49 3.45 -8.15
CA ALA A 68 11.61 3.83 -7.30
C ALA A 68 12.11 2.61 -6.53
N TYR A 69 13.05 2.83 -5.62
CA TYR A 69 13.62 1.80 -4.76
C TYR A 69 13.43 2.19 -3.30
N LEU A 70 12.99 1.23 -2.48
CA LEU A 70 12.71 1.42 -1.05
C LEU A 70 13.65 0.59 -0.19
N PHE A 71 14.24 1.23 0.80
CA PHE A 71 14.96 0.56 1.89
C PHE A 71 14.27 0.81 3.22
N LYS A 72 14.09 -0.26 4.00
CA LYS A 72 13.54 -0.20 5.35
C LYS A 72 14.64 -0.48 6.36
N ASP A 73 14.99 0.54 7.14
CA ASP A 73 15.87 0.39 8.30
C ASP A 73 15.02 -0.04 9.50
N ASN A 74 15.05 -1.34 9.79
CA ASN A 74 14.32 -1.90 10.93
C ASN A 74 14.86 -1.46 12.30
N LYS A 75 16.14 -1.05 12.40
CA LYS A 75 16.73 -0.59 13.67
C LYS A 75 16.22 0.80 14.03
N LYS A 76 16.06 1.67 13.02
CA LYS A 76 15.57 3.05 13.19
C LYS A 76 14.07 3.20 12.95
N SER A 77 13.38 2.12 12.55
CA SER A 77 11.98 2.14 12.12
C SER A 77 11.71 3.20 11.04
N ARG A 78 12.65 3.36 10.09
CA ARG A 78 12.58 4.37 9.02
C ARG A 78 12.58 3.74 7.63
N VAL A 79 12.00 4.47 6.68
CA VAL A 79 11.94 4.11 5.27
C VAL A 79 12.62 5.19 4.44
N TYR A 80 13.41 4.77 3.45
CA TYR A 80 14.14 5.65 2.55
C TYR A 80 13.82 5.28 1.10
N ILE A 81 13.60 6.30 0.26
CA ILE A 81 13.34 6.15 -1.16
C ILE A 81 14.57 6.61 -1.97
N SER A 82 14.78 5.99 -3.12
CA SER A 82 15.85 6.31 -4.06
C SER A 82 15.35 6.07 -5.49
N ASP A 83 15.59 7.01 -6.41
CA ASP A 83 15.21 6.85 -7.82
C ASP A 83 16.14 5.85 -8.54
N THR A 84 17.34 5.64 -8.00
CA THR A 84 18.31 4.66 -8.49
C THR A 84 18.49 3.50 -7.53
N PHE A 85 18.84 2.33 -8.07
CA PHE A 85 19.07 1.13 -7.27
C PHE A 85 20.28 1.30 -6.35
N LYS A 86 20.16 0.84 -5.11
CA LYS A 86 21.23 0.75 -4.12
C LYS A 86 21.16 -0.61 -3.42
N LYS A 87 22.30 -1.13 -2.98
CA LYS A 87 22.36 -2.41 -2.26
C LYS A 87 21.40 -2.40 -1.07
N GLY A 88 20.57 -3.43 -0.96
CA GLY A 88 19.56 -3.57 0.10
C GLY A 88 18.22 -2.89 -0.19
N TYR A 89 18.13 -2.05 -1.22
CA TYR A 89 16.85 -1.46 -1.63
C TYR A 89 16.06 -2.45 -2.50
N GLN A 90 14.74 -2.39 -2.40
CA GLN A 90 13.81 -3.20 -3.18
C GLN A 90 13.00 -2.32 -4.11
N LYS A 91 12.78 -2.77 -5.36
CA LYS A 91 11.94 -2.05 -6.31
C LYS A 91 10.54 -1.86 -5.74
N ILE A 92 10.01 -0.64 -5.89
CA ILE A 92 8.63 -0.30 -5.59
C ILE A 92 7.98 0.36 -6.80
N ILE A 93 6.68 0.09 -6.95
CA ILE A 93 5.90 0.61 -8.06
C ILE A 93 4.58 1.10 -7.50
N THR A 94 4.31 2.38 -7.74
CA THR A 94 3.10 3.08 -7.30
C THR A 94 2.56 3.89 -8.46
N THR A 95 1.31 3.60 -8.82
CA THR A 95 0.57 4.37 -9.81
C THR A 95 -0.43 5.24 -9.09
N TYR A 96 -0.61 6.48 -9.52
CA TYR A 96 -1.67 7.33 -9.01
C TYR A 96 -2.52 7.91 -10.14
N ASN A 97 -3.78 8.18 -9.84
CA ASN A 97 -4.71 8.95 -10.65
C ASN A 97 -5.39 10.01 -9.77
N ILE A 98 -5.47 11.27 -10.24
CA ILE A 98 -6.18 12.34 -9.55
C ILE A 98 -7.68 12.12 -9.72
N LEU A 99 -8.38 11.97 -8.60
CA LEU A 99 -9.85 11.87 -8.55
C LEU A 99 -10.50 13.24 -8.35
N GLU A 100 -9.94 14.05 -7.45
CA GLU A 100 -10.53 15.35 -7.06
C GLU A 100 -9.41 16.32 -6.65
N THR A 101 -9.49 17.58 -7.08
CA THR A 101 -8.63 18.66 -6.61
C THR A 101 -9.41 19.62 -5.72
N LYS A 102 -8.73 20.23 -4.74
CA LYS A 102 -9.32 21.17 -3.78
C LYS A 102 -8.63 22.53 -3.82
N ASN A 103 -9.36 23.57 -3.45
CA ASN A 103 -8.90 24.97 -3.50
C ASN A 103 -7.74 25.29 -2.52
N ASN A 104 -7.44 24.40 -1.57
CA ASN A 104 -6.37 24.57 -0.58
C ASN A 104 -5.05 23.88 -0.98
N ASN A 105 -4.81 23.69 -2.28
CA ASN A 105 -3.63 22.98 -2.80
C ASN A 105 -3.50 21.54 -2.26
N THR A 106 -4.62 20.82 -2.24
CA THR A 106 -4.66 19.39 -1.91
C THR A 106 -5.45 18.62 -2.97
N CYS A 107 -5.21 17.32 -3.10
CA CYS A 107 -5.98 16.47 -3.98
C CYS A 107 -6.19 15.07 -3.42
N LEU A 108 -7.27 14.43 -3.88
CA LEU A 108 -7.55 13.03 -3.62
C LEU A 108 -6.99 12.19 -4.77
N LEU A 109 -6.13 11.23 -4.44
CA LEU A 109 -5.56 10.28 -5.38
C LEU A 109 -6.20 8.90 -5.20
N ASP A 110 -6.51 8.23 -6.31
CA ASP A 110 -6.54 6.77 -6.35
C ASP A 110 -5.10 6.28 -6.56
N VAL A 111 -4.62 5.43 -5.64
CA VAL A 111 -3.25 4.93 -5.60
C VAL A 111 -3.26 3.42 -5.71
N GLN A 112 -2.72 2.92 -6.81
CA GLN A 112 -2.52 1.50 -7.06
C GLN A 112 -1.06 1.11 -6.71
N ILE A 113 -0.87 -0.02 -6.06
CA ILE A 113 0.46 -0.58 -5.79
C ILE A 113 0.62 -1.99 -6.39
N GLU A 114 1.61 -2.16 -7.26
CA GLU A 114 1.99 -3.48 -7.80
C GLU A 114 2.86 -4.23 -6.79
N THR A 115 3.69 -3.50 -6.04
CA THR A 115 4.52 -4.04 -4.96
C THR A 115 3.89 -3.81 -3.58
N GLY A 116 4.29 -4.57 -2.55
CA GLY A 116 3.72 -4.46 -1.20
C GLY A 116 4.78 -4.28 -0.12
N LYS A 117 5.41 -3.11 -0.03
CA LYS A 117 6.39 -2.80 1.04
C LYS A 117 5.78 -1.99 2.18
N THR A 118 6.32 -2.13 3.39
CA THR A 118 5.87 -1.35 4.56
C THR A 118 5.98 0.14 4.26
N HIS A 119 4.92 0.91 4.54
CA HIS A 119 4.83 2.37 4.31
C HIS A 119 5.10 2.80 2.86
N GLN A 120 4.94 1.91 1.86
CA GLN A 120 5.31 2.20 0.48
C GLN A 120 4.62 3.46 -0.07
N ILE A 121 3.29 3.54 0.03
CA ILE A 121 2.51 4.66 -0.50
C ILE A 121 2.94 5.97 0.17
N ARG A 122 2.98 5.97 1.51
CA ARG A 122 3.39 7.12 2.35
C ARG A 122 4.76 7.66 1.94
N ALA A 123 5.77 6.80 1.96
CA ALA A 123 7.14 7.20 1.66
C ALA A 123 7.32 7.61 0.19
N HIS A 124 6.68 6.90 -0.75
CA HIS A 124 6.84 7.17 -2.16
C HIS A 124 6.13 8.46 -2.59
N LEU A 125 4.90 8.71 -2.12
CA LEU A 125 4.19 9.95 -2.41
C LEU A 125 4.91 11.17 -1.79
N ALA A 126 5.44 11.05 -0.57
CA ALA A 126 6.26 12.09 0.03
C ALA A 126 7.54 12.36 -0.79
N HIS A 127 8.23 11.31 -1.25
CA HIS A 127 9.40 11.44 -2.13
C HIS A 127 9.08 12.13 -3.47
N LEU A 128 7.88 11.89 -4.02
CA LEU A 128 7.38 12.56 -5.22
C LEU A 128 6.95 14.02 -4.99
N GLY A 129 6.97 14.50 -3.74
CA GLY A 129 6.57 15.86 -3.36
C GLY A 129 5.08 16.01 -3.00
N TYR A 130 4.35 14.91 -2.84
CA TYR A 130 2.92 14.88 -2.53
C TYR A 130 2.63 14.10 -1.23
N PRO A 131 3.15 14.54 -0.07
CA PRO A 131 2.96 13.80 1.18
C PRO A 131 1.48 13.69 1.56
N ILE A 132 1.11 12.55 2.15
CA ILE A 132 -0.25 12.32 2.66
C ILE A 132 -0.54 13.28 3.82
N ILE A 133 -1.74 13.85 3.81
CA ILE A 133 -2.17 14.76 4.88
C ILE A 133 -2.23 14.02 6.21
N GLY A 134 -1.61 14.61 7.24
CA GLY A 134 -1.56 14.04 8.59
C GLY A 134 -0.55 12.92 8.76
N ASP A 135 0.24 12.61 7.73
CA ASP A 135 1.36 11.67 7.85
C ASP A 135 2.48 12.27 8.70
N ARG A 136 2.97 11.51 9.68
CA ARG A 136 4.00 11.91 10.66
C ARG A 136 5.20 10.96 10.61
#